data_AF-A0A1J1C8F0-F1
#
_entry.id   AF-A0A1J1C8F0-F1
#
_cell.length_a   1.000
_cell.length_b   1.000
_cell.length_c   1.000
_cell.angle_alpha   90.00
_cell.angle_beta   90.00
_cell.angle_gamma   90.00
#
_symmetry.space_group_name_H-M   'P 1'
#
loop_
_entity.id
_entity.type
_entity.pdbx_description
1 polymer ?
#
loop_
_entity_poly.entity_id
_entity_poly.type
_entity_poly.pdbx_seq_one_letter_code
_entity_poly.pdbx_strand_id
1 'polypeptide(L)'
;MSELIKEFSGKTLQEWEDWYLKKHPEAIPMASQKILDMVENLKDVINKIDMSLIEKWVYDLIIVKTFVGLKFQEAILKKVASILNLDYCLATPEEEAKGIDGYIGKTPISIKPSSYTNKAALRENISVSIIYYEKVKNGIKIDFSELF
;
A
#
# COMPACT_ATOMS: atom_id res chain seq x y z
N MET A 1 -7.12 -16.59 -22.03
CA MET A 1 -6.01 -16.29 -22.98
C MET A 1 -5.01 -17.43 -23.07
N SER A 2 -4.42 -17.90 -21.97
CA SER A 2 -3.40 -18.97 -22.01
C SER A 2 -3.89 -20.35 -22.49
N GLU A 3 -5.19 -20.63 -22.45
CA GLU A 3 -5.76 -21.84 -23.08
C GLU A 3 -6.06 -21.63 -24.58
N LEU A 4 -6.46 -20.41 -24.97
CA LEU A 4 -6.76 -20.08 -26.37
C LEU A 4 -5.50 -20.13 -27.25
N ILE A 5 -4.34 -19.78 -26.71
CA ILE A 5 -3.07 -19.90 -27.45
C ILE A 5 -2.66 -21.35 -27.72
N LYS A 6 -3.14 -22.32 -26.91
CA LYS A 6 -2.89 -23.76 -27.15
C LYS A 6 -3.77 -24.32 -28.26
N GLU A 7 -4.92 -23.70 -28.51
CA GLU A 7 -5.82 -24.07 -29.61
C GLU A 7 -5.42 -23.44 -30.95
N PHE A 8 -4.56 -22.42 -30.92
CA PHE A 8 -4.08 -21.73 -32.11
C PHE A 8 -2.88 -22.46 -32.73
N SER A 9 -3.00 -22.83 -34.00
CA SER A 9 -1.98 -23.59 -34.74
C SER A 9 -1.08 -22.75 -35.64
N GLY A 10 -1.32 -21.43 -35.74
CA GLY A 10 -0.51 -20.52 -36.54
C GLY A 10 0.81 -20.15 -35.85
N LYS A 11 1.64 -19.39 -36.55
CA LYS A 11 2.99 -19.01 -36.09
C LYS A 11 3.22 -17.50 -36.06
N THR A 12 2.33 -16.72 -36.68
CA THR A 12 2.48 -15.27 -36.81
C THR A 12 1.40 -14.52 -36.02
N LEU A 13 1.69 -13.26 -35.69
CA LEU A 13 0.74 -12.37 -35.02
C LEU A 13 -0.50 -12.12 -35.88
N GLN A 14 -0.34 -11.97 -37.20
CA GLN A 14 -1.46 -11.76 -38.12
C GLN A 14 -2.41 -12.96 -38.13
N GLU A 15 -1.88 -14.18 -38.21
CA GLU A 15 -2.68 -15.40 -38.13
C GLU A 15 -3.42 -15.51 -36.80
N TRP A 16 -2.79 -15.06 -35.70
CA TRP A 16 -3.43 -15.03 -34.38
C TRP A 16 -4.58 -14.03 -34.33
N GLU A 17 -4.37 -12.83 -34.85
CA GLU A 17 -5.39 -11.79 -34.95
C GLU A 17 -6.60 -12.28 -35.74
N ASP A 18 -6.38 -12.81 -36.95
CA ASP A 18 -7.44 -13.30 -37.82
C ASP A 18 -8.22 -14.46 -37.17
N TRP A 19 -7.51 -15.42 -36.56
CA TRP A 19 -8.12 -16.57 -35.88
C TRP A 19 -8.94 -16.12 -34.66
N TYR A 20 -8.37 -15.23 -33.84
CA TYR A 20 -8.99 -14.77 -32.60
C TYR A 20 -10.22 -13.91 -32.89
N LEU A 21 -10.13 -12.95 -33.81
CA LEU A 21 -11.24 -12.07 -34.18
C LEU A 21 -12.36 -12.84 -34.90
N LYS A 22 -12.03 -13.89 -35.65
CA LYS A 22 -13.07 -14.77 -36.21
C LYS A 22 -13.84 -15.53 -35.13
N LYS A 23 -13.15 -16.00 -34.07
CA LYS A 23 -13.79 -16.72 -32.95
C LYS A 23 -14.51 -15.78 -31.98
N HIS A 24 -14.02 -14.54 -31.84
CA HIS A 24 -14.53 -13.53 -30.92
C HIS A 24 -14.65 -12.16 -31.61
N PRO A 25 -15.61 -11.98 -32.54
CA PRO A 25 -15.71 -10.77 -33.37
C PRO A 25 -15.97 -9.50 -32.54
N GLU A 26 -16.62 -9.64 -31.38
CA GLU A 26 -16.94 -8.52 -30.50
C GLU A 26 -15.91 -8.29 -29.38
N ALA A 27 -14.84 -9.08 -29.30
CA ALA A 27 -13.89 -9.00 -28.18
C ALA A 27 -13.29 -7.60 -28.03
N ILE A 28 -12.89 -6.97 -29.14
CA ILE A 28 -12.35 -5.60 -29.11
C ILE A 28 -13.45 -4.59 -28.81
N PRO A 29 -14.56 -4.49 -29.57
CA PRO A 29 -15.63 -3.53 -29.27
C PRO A 29 -16.15 -3.60 -27.83
N MET A 30 -16.39 -4.81 -27.30
CA MET A 30 -16.88 -4.97 -25.93
C MET A 30 -15.83 -4.57 -24.88
N ALA A 31 -14.56 -4.91 -25.10
CA ALA A 31 -13.50 -4.50 -24.19
C ALA A 31 -13.32 -2.96 -24.21
N SER A 32 -13.35 -2.36 -25.41
CA SER A 32 -13.31 -0.91 -25.60
C SER A 32 -14.48 -0.20 -24.92
N GLN A 33 -15.71 -0.71 -25.06
CA GLN A 33 -16.88 -0.13 -24.42
C GLN A 33 -16.77 -0.19 -22.89
N LYS A 34 -16.34 -1.32 -22.32
CA LYS A 34 -16.12 -1.45 -20.87
C LYS A 34 -15.10 -0.44 -20.34
N ILE A 35 -14.02 -0.20 -21.09
CA ILE A 35 -13.02 0.80 -20.72
C ILE A 35 -13.62 2.21 -20.79
N LEU A 36 -14.37 2.51 -21.86
CA LEU A 36 -15.04 3.80 -22.02
C LEU A 36 -16.02 4.07 -20.88
N ASP A 37 -16.86 3.09 -20.53
CA ASP A 37 -17.79 3.20 -19.40
C ASP A 37 -17.06 3.53 -18.09
N MET A 38 -15.89 2.92 -17.86
CA MET A 38 -15.07 3.24 -16.68
C MET A 38 -14.45 4.63 -16.72
N VAL A 39 -14.07 5.11 -17.90
CA VAL A 39 -13.58 6.47 -18.10
C VAL A 39 -14.69 7.49 -17.84
N GLU A 40 -15.91 7.24 -18.31
CA GLU A 40 -17.07 8.10 -18.03
C GLU A 40 -17.42 8.11 -16.54
N ASN A 41 -17.42 6.95 -15.88
CA ASN A 41 -17.58 6.86 -14.42
C ASN A 41 -16.53 7.70 -13.67
N LEU A 42 -15.28 7.69 -14.13
CA LEU A 42 -14.22 8.51 -13.54
C LEU A 42 -14.47 10.01 -13.76
N LYS A 43 -14.87 10.43 -14.97
CA LYS A 43 -15.24 11.83 -15.26
C LYS A 43 -16.36 12.32 -14.35
N ASP A 44 -17.40 11.50 -14.17
CA ASP A 44 -18.53 11.82 -13.30
C ASP A 44 -18.11 11.98 -11.84
N VAL A 45 -17.16 11.18 -11.36
CA VAL A 45 -16.61 11.30 -10.01
C VAL A 45 -15.73 12.54 -9.89
N ILE A 46 -14.89 12.84 -10.88
CA ILE A 46 -14.02 14.02 -10.88
C ILE A 46 -14.85 15.30 -10.71
N ASN A 47 -16.00 15.39 -11.39
CA ASN A 47 -16.89 16.55 -11.28
C ASN A 47 -17.55 16.70 -9.89
N LYS A 48 -17.52 15.66 -9.05
CA LYS A 48 -18.02 15.68 -7.67
C LYS A 48 -16.92 16.04 -6.65
N ILE A 49 -15.67 16.18 -7.09
CA ILE A 49 -14.56 16.60 -6.23
C ILE A 49 -14.59 18.13 -6.14
N ASP A 50 -14.94 18.65 -4.98
CA ASP A 50 -14.91 20.07 -4.67
C ASP A 50 -13.81 20.41 -3.66
N MET A 51 -13.59 21.71 -3.44
CA MET A 51 -12.58 22.19 -2.49
C MET A 51 -12.85 21.70 -1.07
N SER A 52 -14.11 21.55 -0.66
CA SER A 52 -14.47 21.07 0.69
C SER A 52 -14.04 19.62 0.90
N LEU A 53 -14.25 18.76 -0.10
CA LEU A 53 -13.80 17.37 -0.07
C LEU A 53 -12.28 17.29 -0.02
N ILE A 54 -11.59 18.11 -0.83
CA ILE A 54 -10.13 18.19 -0.84
C ILE A 54 -9.61 18.64 0.52
N GLU A 55 -10.17 19.69 1.11
CA GLU A 55 -9.78 20.19 2.44
C GLU A 55 -9.97 19.14 3.53
N LYS A 56 -11.09 18.41 3.53
CA LYS A 56 -11.32 17.30 4.47
C LYS A 56 -10.29 16.19 4.30
N TRP A 57 -9.96 15.85 3.06
CA TRP A 57 -8.94 14.84 2.78
C TRP A 57 -7.54 15.30 3.22
N VAL A 58 -7.18 16.56 2.96
CA VAL A 58 -5.91 17.15 3.40
C VAL A 58 -5.86 17.25 4.93
N TYR A 59 -6.96 17.58 5.60
CA TYR A 59 -7.04 17.58 7.06
C TYR A 59 -6.83 16.19 7.65
N ASP A 60 -7.46 15.16 7.07
CA ASP A 60 -7.23 13.77 7.47
C ASP A 60 -5.75 13.36 7.27
N LEU A 61 -5.14 13.77 6.16
CA LEU A 61 -3.72 13.51 5.88
C LEU A 61 -2.78 14.22 6.86
N ILE A 62 -2.96 15.53 7.09
CA ILE A 62 -2.01 16.34 7.86
C ILE A 62 -2.27 16.25 9.36
N ILE A 63 -3.52 16.35 9.80
CA ILE A 63 -3.84 16.40 11.23
C ILE A 63 -4.06 15.00 11.79
N VAL A 64 -5.01 14.26 11.23
CA VAL A 64 -5.46 13.00 11.82
C VAL A 64 -4.39 11.92 11.69
N LYS A 65 -3.90 11.67 10.47
CA LYS A 65 -2.93 10.60 10.21
C LYS A 65 -1.58 10.86 10.87
N THR A 66 -1.11 12.11 10.90
CA THR A 66 0.12 12.48 11.60
C THR A 66 -0.02 12.23 13.11
N PHE A 67 -1.07 12.74 13.74
CA PHE A 67 -1.28 12.55 15.18
C PHE A 67 -1.40 11.07 15.56
N VAL A 68 -2.23 10.32 14.81
CA VAL A 68 -2.42 8.89 15.05
C VAL A 68 -1.12 8.11 14.81
N GLY A 69 -0.37 8.45 13.75
CA GLY A 69 0.94 7.87 13.46
C GLY A 69 1.91 8.04 14.63
N LEU A 70 2.10 9.29 15.08
CA LEU A 70 2.99 9.64 16.20
C LEU A 70 2.58 8.94 17.51
N LYS A 71 1.28 8.92 17.82
CA LYS A 71 0.79 8.23 19.03
C LYS A 71 0.95 6.72 18.95
N PHE A 72 0.83 6.13 17.77
CA PHE A 72 1.02 4.69 17.60
C PHE A 72 2.49 4.32 17.66
N GLN A 73 3.38 5.08 17.01
CA GLN A 73 4.82 4.89 17.10
C GLN A 73 5.26 4.86 18.57
N GLU A 74 4.90 5.90 19.35
CA GLU A 74 5.25 5.97 20.78
C GLU A 74 4.69 4.81 21.59
N ALA A 75 3.40 4.47 21.41
CA ALA A 75 2.75 3.39 22.15
C ALA A 75 3.36 2.01 21.84
N ILE A 76 3.70 1.75 20.57
CA ILE A 76 4.32 0.50 20.11
C ILE A 76 5.74 0.39 20.68
N LEU A 77 6.58 1.42 20.53
CA LEU A 77 7.94 1.44 21.09
C LEU A 77 7.91 1.16 22.60
N LYS A 78 7.07 1.89 23.33
CA LYS A 78 6.91 1.72 24.79
C LYS A 78 6.48 0.30 25.16
N LYS A 79 5.52 -0.27 24.41
CA LYS A 79 5.01 -1.62 24.70
C LYS A 79 6.05 -2.70 24.43
N VAL A 80 6.77 -2.62 23.31
CA VAL A 80 7.79 -3.60 22.94
C VAL A 80 8.99 -3.48 23.88
N ALA A 81 9.46 -2.27 24.16
CA ALA A 81 10.54 -2.03 25.13
C ALA A 81 10.21 -2.58 26.52
N SER A 82 8.96 -2.41 26.99
CA SER A 82 8.48 -3.01 28.24
C SER A 82 8.46 -4.54 28.21
N ILE A 83 8.16 -5.19 27.08
CA ILE A 83 8.22 -6.66 26.94
C ILE A 83 9.66 -7.14 26.97
N LEU A 84 10.58 -6.39 26.37
CA LEU A 84 12.00 -6.73 26.29
C LEU A 84 12.82 -6.28 27.51
N ASN A 85 12.20 -5.56 28.45
CA ASN A 85 12.86 -4.93 29.60
C ASN A 85 14.05 -4.04 29.17
N LEU A 86 13.82 -3.22 28.15
CA LEU A 86 14.76 -2.24 27.61
C LEU A 86 14.14 -0.84 27.68
N ASP A 87 14.99 0.18 27.60
CA ASP A 87 14.53 1.57 27.42
C ASP A 87 14.10 1.85 25.97
N TYR A 88 13.32 2.92 25.76
CA TYR A 88 12.95 3.38 24.42
C TYR A 88 13.17 4.89 24.27
N CYS A 89 13.40 5.34 23.04
CA CYS A 89 13.34 6.75 22.67
C CYS A 89 12.69 6.95 21.30
N LEU A 90 12.08 8.13 21.11
CA LEU A 90 11.59 8.58 19.82
C LEU A 90 12.75 9.10 18.96
N ALA A 91 12.66 8.91 17.66
CA ALA A 91 13.62 9.43 16.71
C ALA A 91 13.57 10.97 16.62
N THR A 92 14.70 11.58 16.25
CA THR A 92 14.69 12.99 15.83
C THR A 92 14.12 13.14 14.41
N PRO A 93 13.68 14.34 13.99
CA PRO A 93 13.20 14.55 12.62
C PRO A 93 14.20 14.11 11.54
N GLU A 94 15.51 14.27 11.78
CA GLU A 94 16.57 13.84 10.86
C GLU A 94 16.72 12.31 10.78
N GLU A 95 16.37 11.60 11.85
CA GLU A 95 16.36 10.14 11.92
C GLU A 95 15.09 9.56 11.30
N GLU A 96 13.92 10.18 11.54
CA GLU A 96 12.66 9.83 10.86
C GLU A 96 12.77 9.96 9.35
N ALA A 97 13.46 10.99 8.86
CA ALA A 97 13.74 11.17 7.44
C ALA A 97 14.59 10.04 6.83
N LYS A 98 15.32 9.27 7.66
CA LYS A 98 16.08 8.07 7.26
C LYS A 98 15.28 6.77 7.48
N GLY A 99 14.02 6.87 7.89
CA GLY A 99 13.14 5.73 8.14
C GLY A 99 13.26 5.14 9.54
N ILE A 100 13.87 5.85 10.50
CA ILE A 100 13.94 5.41 11.90
C ILE A 100 12.82 6.10 12.67
N ASP A 101 11.88 5.33 13.20
CA ASP A 101 10.74 5.85 13.97
C ASP A 101 11.07 5.94 15.48
N GLY A 102 12.09 5.21 15.91
CA GLY A 102 12.65 5.31 17.26
C GLY A 102 13.63 4.19 17.55
N TYR A 103 13.99 4.04 18.82
CA TYR A 103 14.92 3.01 19.27
C TYR A 103 14.34 2.21 20.42
N ILE A 104 14.71 0.94 20.47
CA ILE A 104 14.51 0.06 21.63
C ILE A 104 15.90 -0.39 22.08
N GLY A 105 16.33 0.06 23.25
CA GLY A 105 17.72 -0.02 23.69
C GLY A 105 18.65 0.75 22.73
N LYS A 106 19.48 0.03 21.97
CA LYS A 106 20.38 0.59 20.94
C LYS A 106 19.95 0.26 19.51
N THR A 107 18.88 -0.50 19.35
CA THR A 107 18.43 -0.99 18.04
C THR A 107 17.52 0.05 17.39
N PRO A 108 17.84 0.57 16.19
CA PRO A 108 16.95 1.45 15.45
C PRO A 108 15.76 0.65 14.90
N ILE A 109 14.58 1.23 15.00
CA ILE A 109 13.31 0.58 14.66
C ILE A 109 12.55 1.44 13.67
N SER A 110 11.98 0.80 12.65
CA SER A 110 10.88 1.36 11.88
C SER A 110 9.56 0.69 12.23
N ILE A 111 8.47 1.46 12.30
CA ILE A 111 7.13 0.98 12.65
C ILE A 111 6.23 1.19 11.44
N LYS A 112 5.77 0.10 10.83
CA LYS A 112 4.94 0.14 9.63
C LYS A 112 3.62 -0.61 9.82
N PRO A 113 2.51 -0.16 9.20
CA PRO A 113 1.29 -0.94 9.18
C PRO A 113 1.52 -2.25 8.40
N SER A 114 0.85 -3.33 8.80
CA SER A 114 0.97 -4.65 8.14
C SER A 114 0.67 -4.60 6.63
N SER A 115 -0.18 -3.67 6.19
CA SER A 115 -0.50 -3.43 4.78
C SER A 115 0.69 -2.93 3.93
N TYR A 116 1.78 -2.49 4.56
CA TYR A 116 3.03 -2.13 3.88
C TYR A 116 3.67 -3.34 3.18
N THR A 117 3.54 -4.55 3.75
CA THR A 117 4.11 -5.78 3.18
C THR A 117 3.56 -6.08 1.78
N ASN A 118 2.29 -5.75 1.54
CA ASN A 118 1.60 -5.97 0.27
C ASN A 118 1.97 -4.97 -0.84
N LYS A 119 2.73 -3.92 -0.54
CA LYS A 119 3.11 -2.86 -1.48
C LYS A 119 4.57 -3.00 -1.95
N ALA A 120 4.92 -4.18 -2.49
CA ALA A 120 6.28 -4.48 -2.93
C ALA A 120 6.88 -3.43 -3.89
N ALA A 121 6.05 -2.82 -4.75
CA ALA A 121 6.46 -1.78 -5.71
C ALA A 121 6.76 -0.41 -5.07
N LEU A 122 6.39 -0.19 -3.80
CA LEU A 122 6.57 1.07 -3.07
C LEU A 122 7.49 0.90 -1.85
N ARG A 123 8.25 -0.21 -1.79
CA ARG A 123 9.16 -0.45 -0.67
C ARG A 123 10.34 0.51 -0.76
N GLU A 124 10.43 1.36 0.24
CA GLU A 124 11.64 2.12 0.54
C GLU A 124 12.72 1.13 1.00
N ASN A 125 13.98 1.43 0.72
CA ASN A 125 15.09 0.61 1.19
C ASN A 125 15.34 0.92 2.67
N ILE A 126 14.57 0.28 3.55
CA ILE A 126 14.65 0.45 5.00
C ILE A 126 15.72 -0.51 5.51
N SER A 127 16.83 0.03 5.99
CA SER A 127 17.99 -0.74 6.50
C SER A 127 17.91 -1.06 8.00
N VAL A 128 16.78 -0.81 8.64
CA VAL A 128 16.56 -0.99 10.07
C VAL A 128 15.45 -2.01 10.34
N SER A 129 15.44 -2.60 11.53
CA SER A 129 14.46 -3.62 11.91
C SER A 129 13.03 -3.05 11.89
N ILE A 130 12.08 -3.79 11.31
CA ILE A 130 10.71 -3.32 11.17
C ILE A 130 9.80 -4.03 12.17
N ILE A 131 9.02 -3.24 12.90
CA ILE A 131 7.89 -3.71 13.69
C ILE A 131 6.62 -3.44 12.89
N TYR A 132 5.85 -4.48 12.64
CA TYR A 132 4.57 -4.35 11.95
C TYR A 132 3.43 -4.19 12.95
N TYR A 133 2.44 -3.37 12.61
CA TYR A 133 1.23 -3.24 13.40
C TYR A 133 -0.05 -3.35 12.56
N GLU A 134 -1.10 -3.85 13.18
CA GLU A 134 -2.43 -3.95 12.60
C GLU A 134 -3.45 -3.34 13.58
N LYS A 135 -4.29 -2.43 13.07
CA LYS A 135 -5.40 -1.86 13.85
C LYS A 135 -6.53 -2.89 13.91
N VAL A 136 -6.92 -3.29 15.13
CA VAL A 136 -8.08 -4.15 15.38
C VAL A 136 -9.14 -3.37 16.14
N LYS A 137 -10.39 -3.86 16.18
CA LYS A 137 -11.53 -3.12 16.78
C LYS A 137 -11.26 -2.54 18.17
N ASN A 138 -10.49 -3.25 19.01
CA ASN A 138 -10.24 -2.89 20.40
C ASN A 138 -8.75 -2.72 20.74
N GLY A 139 -7.88 -2.43 19.77
CA GLY A 139 -6.46 -2.23 20.04
C GLY A 139 -5.55 -2.33 18.82
N ILE A 140 -4.28 -2.61 19.09
CA ILE A 140 -3.23 -2.74 18.08
C ILE A 140 -2.58 -4.09 18.27
N LYS A 141 -2.56 -4.91 17.21
CA LYS A 141 -1.76 -6.12 17.13
C LYS A 141 -0.37 -5.74 16.63
N ILE A 142 0.68 -6.22 17.29
CA ILE A 142 2.07 -5.87 17.00
C ILE A 142 2.83 -7.15 16.69
N ASP A 143 3.62 -7.12 15.63
CA ASP A 143 4.58 -8.16 15.26
C ASP A 143 5.99 -7.56 15.26
N PHE A 144 6.83 -8.04 16.18
CA PHE A 144 8.22 -7.60 16.36
C PHE A 144 9.20 -8.76 16.19
N SER A 145 8.81 -9.78 15.41
CA SER A 145 9.61 -10.99 15.19
C SER A 145 10.95 -10.69 14.51
N GLU A 146 11.06 -9.61 13.73
CA GLU A 146 12.32 -9.19 13.07
C GLU A 146 13.40 -8.67 14.03
N LEU A 147 13.12 -8.58 15.33
CA LEU A 147 14.11 -8.20 16.35
C LEU A 147 14.95 -9.39 16.84
N PHE A 148 14.66 -10.62 16.38
CA PHE A 148 15.29 -11.87 16.82
C PHE A 148 15.75 -12.74 15.64
#